data_AF-A0A7X3VIV9-F1
#
_entry.id   AF-A0A7X3VIV9-F1
#
_cell.length_a   1.000
_cell.length_b   1.000
_cell.length_c   1.000
_cell.angle_alpha   90.00
_cell.angle_beta   90.00
_cell.angle_gamma   90.00
#
_symmetry.space_group_name_H-M   'P 1'
#
loop_
_entity.id
_entity.type
_entity.pdbx_description
1 polymer ?
#
loop_
_entity_poly.entity_id
_entity_poly.type
_entity_poly.pdbx_seq_one_letter_code
_entity_poly.pdbx_strand_id
1 'polypeptide(L)'
;DMMVRLSAAFGATGLTSYAISAVDCALWDLKGKILGRPVYELLGGPQKEKIFCYASGFDQEWYMELGFKATKLFTPWGPEQGKEGLGKLEELVATTREAIGDKVDLMLDAWTGFDLEHTVRVCETMKPYGLKWMEDYIPADDFVGYETVRQRIPWQTLATGEHWYLPTVFAAAAGRRLVDIFQPDVLWCGGITSAAKICHIAEANGINVITHGGMNYPYGQHLAFAMPAITWGERSEGVSSPGVPLEEMVKLPGTSVIKDGYVAPSDAPGFGLEIDEAWIESVMV
;
A
#
# COMPACT_ATOMS: atom_id res chain seq x y z
N ASP A 1 -19.86 7.91 -7.54
CA ASP A 1 -20.62 9.11 -7.15
C ASP A 1 -21.98 8.82 -6.51
N MET A 2 -22.91 8.14 -7.19
CA MET A 2 -24.24 7.86 -6.59
C MET A 2 -24.16 7.10 -5.27
N MET A 3 -23.39 6.00 -5.21
CA MET A 3 -23.22 5.22 -3.97
C MET A 3 -22.71 6.08 -2.81
N VAL A 4 -21.69 6.91 -3.06
CA VAL A 4 -21.12 7.86 -2.08
C VAL A 4 -22.14 8.90 -1.62
N ARG A 5 -22.94 9.47 -2.54
CA ARG A 5 -23.94 10.50 -2.19
C ARG A 5 -25.12 9.92 -1.41
N LEU A 6 -25.58 8.73 -1.80
CA LEU A 6 -26.65 8.03 -1.10
C LEU A 6 -26.22 7.61 0.31
N SER A 7 -24.92 7.38 0.53
CA SER A 7 -24.38 7.07 1.85
C SER A 7 -23.96 8.26 2.71
N ALA A 8 -23.95 9.46 2.16
CA ALA A 8 -23.40 10.63 2.85
C ALA A 8 -24.03 10.89 4.23
N ALA A 9 -25.32 10.62 4.40
CA ALA A 9 -26.03 10.84 5.67
C ALA A 9 -25.58 9.90 6.82
N PHE A 10 -24.93 8.79 6.50
CA PHE A 10 -24.45 7.80 7.47
C PHE A 10 -22.95 7.53 7.39
N GLY A 11 -22.22 8.37 6.64
CA GLY A 11 -20.79 8.23 6.40
C GLY A 11 -20.50 7.52 5.07
N ALA A 12 -19.58 8.08 4.29
CA ALA A 12 -19.09 7.46 3.05
C ALA A 12 -17.63 6.97 3.16
N THR A 13 -17.07 7.03 4.36
CA THR A 13 -15.70 6.61 4.72
C THR A 13 -15.75 5.34 5.57
N GLY A 14 -14.59 4.77 5.92
CA GLY A 14 -14.53 3.52 6.68
C GLY A 14 -15.34 2.41 5.97
N LEU A 15 -16.01 1.54 6.72
CA LEU A 15 -16.74 0.36 6.21
C LEU A 15 -17.61 0.62 4.97
N THR A 16 -18.27 1.78 4.89
CA THR A 16 -19.07 2.12 3.71
C THR A 16 -18.22 2.27 2.45
N SER A 17 -17.02 2.84 2.57
CA SER A 17 -16.06 2.93 1.47
C SER A 17 -15.54 1.56 1.04
N TYR A 18 -15.36 0.60 1.97
CA TYR A 18 -14.99 -0.78 1.63
C TYR A 18 -16.10 -1.43 0.79
N ALA A 19 -17.36 -1.29 1.20
CA ALA A 19 -18.51 -1.81 0.46
C ALA A 19 -18.61 -1.20 -0.94
N ILE A 20 -18.41 0.13 -1.05
CA ILE A 20 -18.37 0.83 -2.35
C ILE A 20 -17.22 0.30 -3.22
N SER A 21 -16.04 0.10 -2.64
CA SER A 21 -14.86 -0.39 -3.35
C SER A 21 -15.08 -1.78 -3.92
N ALA A 22 -15.66 -2.70 -3.13
CA ALA A 22 -15.97 -4.05 -3.58
C ALA A 22 -16.91 -4.04 -4.80
N VAL A 23 -17.98 -3.24 -4.75
CA VAL A 23 -18.91 -3.09 -5.89
C VAL A 23 -18.23 -2.44 -7.09
N ASP A 24 -17.43 -1.39 -6.89
CA ASP A 24 -16.71 -0.71 -7.96
C ASP A 24 -15.71 -1.66 -8.67
N CYS A 25 -14.92 -2.42 -7.91
CA CYS A 25 -14.03 -3.44 -8.47
C CYS A 25 -14.80 -4.49 -9.27
N ALA A 26 -15.92 -5.01 -8.75
CA ALA A 26 -16.75 -5.97 -9.48
C ALA A 26 -17.30 -5.41 -10.80
N LEU A 27 -17.67 -4.11 -10.83
CA LEU A 27 -18.11 -3.44 -12.06
C LEU A 27 -16.98 -3.28 -13.08
N TRP A 28 -15.76 -2.99 -12.63
CA TRP A 28 -14.58 -2.94 -13.50
C TRP A 28 -14.21 -4.31 -14.07
N ASP A 29 -14.28 -5.36 -13.25
CA ASP A 29 -14.09 -6.74 -13.71
C ASP A 29 -15.10 -7.11 -14.79
N LEU A 30 -16.39 -6.88 -14.52
CA LEU A 30 -17.49 -7.13 -15.46
C LEU A 30 -17.29 -6.38 -16.77
N LYS A 31 -16.90 -5.10 -16.70
CA LYS A 31 -16.63 -4.29 -17.90
C LYS A 31 -15.49 -4.88 -18.72
N GLY A 32 -14.39 -5.30 -18.09
CA GLY A 32 -13.28 -5.96 -18.78
C GLY A 32 -13.70 -7.27 -19.43
N LYS A 33 -14.50 -8.08 -18.74
CA LYS A 33 -15.04 -9.35 -19.27
C LYS A 33 -15.96 -9.14 -20.47
N ILE A 34 -16.90 -8.18 -20.41
CA ILE A 34 -17.79 -7.83 -21.53
C ILE A 34 -17.00 -7.37 -22.76
N LEU A 35 -15.93 -6.61 -22.55
CA LEU A 35 -15.12 -6.07 -23.64
C LEU A 35 -14.02 -7.03 -24.11
N GLY A 36 -13.81 -8.15 -23.41
CA GLY A 36 -12.71 -9.08 -23.68
C GLY A 36 -11.33 -8.47 -23.46
N ARG A 37 -11.19 -7.53 -22.50
CA ARG A 37 -9.96 -6.78 -22.24
C ARG A 37 -9.57 -6.80 -20.76
N PRO A 38 -8.27 -6.82 -20.42
CA PRO A 38 -7.81 -6.68 -19.05
C PRO A 38 -8.08 -5.25 -18.54
N VAL A 39 -8.35 -5.10 -17.24
CA VAL A 39 -8.71 -3.81 -16.64
C VAL A 39 -7.63 -2.75 -16.84
N TYR A 40 -6.34 -3.12 -16.88
CA TYR A 40 -5.27 -2.15 -17.07
C TYR A 40 -5.34 -1.48 -18.46
N GLU A 41 -5.84 -2.16 -19.50
CA GLU A 41 -6.06 -1.56 -20.83
C GLU A 41 -7.20 -0.54 -20.78
N LEU A 42 -8.25 -0.82 -19.99
CA LEU A 42 -9.36 0.11 -19.81
C LEU A 42 -8.99 1.36 -19.00
N LEU A 43 -7.89 1.30 -18.27
CA LEU A 43 -7.34 2.38 -17.45
C LEU A 43 -6.30 3.24 -18.18
N GLY A 44 -6.05 2.98 -19.47
CA GLY A 44 -5.09 3.73 -20.28
C GLY A 44 -3.93 2.90 -20.82
N GLY A 45 -3.89 1.60 -20.51
CA GLY A 45 -2.86 0.68 -21.00
C GLY A 45 -1.60 0.67 -20.14
N PRO A 46 -0.67 -0.27 -20.42
CA PRO A 46 0.53 -0.46 -19.63
C PRO A 46 1.44 0.77 -19.68
N GLN A 47 1.87 1.25 -18.51
CA GLN A 47 2.83 2.35 -18.38
C GLN A 47 4.25 1.85 -18.04
N LYS A 48 4.40 0.54 -17.87
CA LYS A 48 5.63 -0.15 -17.48
C LYS A 48 5.56 -1.60 -17.95
N GLU A 49 6.72 -2.25 -18.10
CA GLU A 49 6.78 -3.67 -18.48
C GLU A 49 6.51 -4.59 -17.29
N LYS A 50 6.91 -4.17 -16.09
CA LYS A 50 6.71 -4.86 -14.81
C LYS A 50 6.77 -3.87 -13.66
N ILE A 51 6.13 -4.21 -12.54
CA ILE A 51 6.06 -3.41 -11.32
C ILE A 51 7.18 -3.87 -10.39
N PHE A 52 8.02 -2.95 -9.94
CA PHE A 52 9.01 -3.22 -8.88
C PHE A 52 8.29 -3.37 -7.54
N CYS A 53 8.60 -4.43 -6.80
CA CYS A 53 7.90 -4.79 -5.58
C CYS A 53 8.81 -4.75 -4.34
N TYR A 54 8.22 -4.41 -3.20
CA TYR A 54 8.82 -4.57 -1.87
C TYR A 54 7.94 -5.46 -1.00
N ALA A 55 8.53 -6.04 0.04
CA ALA A 55 7.87 -6.92 1.00
C ALA A 55 7.68 -6.23 2.36
N SER A 56 6.54 -6.45 3.01
CA SER A 56 6.23 -5.91 4.34
C SER A 56 6.09 -7.05 5.35
N GLY A 57 6.82 -7.00 6.47
CA GLY A 57 6.79 -8.04 7.50
C GLY A 57 8.05 -8.07 8.38
N PHE A 58 8.42 -9.26 8.85
CA PHE A 58 9.49 -9.47 9.83
C PHE A 58 10.56 -10.50 9.39
N ASP A 59 10.45 -11.06 8.18
CA ASP A 59 11.36 -12.10 7.67
C ASP A 59 12.29 -11.54 6.56
N GLN A 60 13.03 -10.47 6.85
CA GLN A 60 13.75 -9.70 5.83
C GLN A 60 14.79 -10.50 5.04
N GLU A 61 15.57 -11.36 5.71
CA GLU A 61 16.54 -12.24 5.04
C GLU A 61 15.84 -13.14 4.01
N TRP A 62 14.72 -13.74 4.41
CA TRP A 62 13.90 -14.55 3.51
C TRP A 62 13.33 -13.73 2.34
N TYR A 63 12.90 -12.49 2.58
CA TYR A 63 12.46 -11.61 1.49
C TYR A 63 13.59 -11.32 0.49
N MET A 64 14.84 -11.22 0.96
CA MET A 64 15.99 -11.05 0.06
C MET A 64 16.26 -12.33 -0.75
N GLU A 65 16.09 -13.53 -0.16
CA GLU A 65 16.17 -14.81 -0.87
C GLU A 65 15.09 -14.94 -1.96
N LEU A 66 13.90 -14.42 -1.72
CA LEU A 66 12.81 -14.31 -2.71
C LEU A 66 13.06 -13.24 -3.79
N GLY A 67 14.17 -12.50 -3.69
CA GLY A 67 14.61 -11.53 -4.69
C GLY A 67 14.04 -10.12 -4.54
N PHE A 68 13.35 -9.80 -3.43
CA PHE A 68 12.97 -8.42 -3.12
C PHE A 68 14.23 -7.56 -2.90
N LYS A 69 14.14 -6.27 -3.24
CA LYS A 69 15.26 -5.31 -3.09
C LYS A 69 14.90 -4.12 -2.20
N ALA A 70 13.75 -4.19 -1.55
CA ALA A 70 13.24 -3.23 -0.60
C ALA A 70 12.33 -3.98 0.38
N THR A 71 12.26 -3.50 1.62
CA THR A 71 11.45 -4.13 2.67
C THR A 71 10.95 -3.13 3.70
N LYS A 72 9.80 -3.41 4.29
CA LYS A 72 9.18 -2.60 5.34
C LYS A 72 9.00 -3.41 6.62
N LEU A 73 9.45 -2.84 7.73
CA LEU A 73 9.19 -3.34 9.08
C LEU A 73 7.92 -2.71 9.65
N PHE A 74 7.22 -3.47 10.50
CA PHE A 74 6.20 -2.90 11.40
C PHE A 74 6.81 -2.62 12.77
N THR A 75 6.35 -1.58 13.46
CA THR A 75 6.78 -1.30 14.83
C THR A 75 5.95 -2.06 15.88
N PRO A 76 6.57 -2.94 16.70
CA PRO A 76 5.86 -3.59 17.80
C PRO A 76 5.70 -2.71 19.04
N TRP A 77 6.43 -1.58 19.11
CA TRP A 77 6.49 -0.70 20.28
C TRP A 77 6.02 0.70 19.91
N GLY A 78 5.17 1.28 20.76
CA GLY A 78 4.62 2.62 20.62
C GLY A 78 5.04 3.56 21.75
N PRO A 79 4.39 4.74 21.84
CA PRO A 79 4.74 5.76 22.83
C PRO A 79 4.61 5.29 24.29
N GLU A 80 3.67 4.39 24.57
CA GLU A 80 3.39 3.86 25.91
C GLU A 80 4.58 3.10 26.53
N GLN A 81 5.46 2.51 25.71
CA GLN A 81 6.66 1.81 26.17
C GLN A 81 7.86 2.75 26.40
N GLY A 82 7.70 4.05 26.15
CA GLY A 82 8.70 5.07 26.47
C GLY A 82 10.08 4.82 25.85
N LYS A 83 11.14 5.14 26.60
CA LYS A 83 12.53 5.02 26.12
C LYS A 83 12.97 3.57 25.89
N GLU A 84 12.43 2.63 26.66
CA GLU A 84 12.74 1.20 26.49
C GLU A 84 12.18 0.68 25.16
N GLY A 85 10.92 1.02 24.85
CA GLY A 85 10.30 0.69 23.57
C GLY A 85 11.07 1.29 22.39
N LEU A 86 11.47 2.55 22.49
CA LEU A 86 12.30 3.20 21.46
C LEU A 86 13.65 2.50 21.27
N GLY A 87 14.31 2.09 22.37
CA GLY A 87 15.58 1.36 22.28
C GLY A 87 15.44 -0.02 21.62
N LYS A 88 14.35 -0.74 21.91
CA LYS A 88 14.04 -2.02 21.24
C LYS A 88 13.72 -1.85 19.76
N LEU A 89 13.02 -0.77 19.41
CA LEU A 89 12.76 -0.43 18.01
C LEU A 89 14.05 -0.09 17.26
N GLU A 90 14.96 0.66 17.90
CA GLU A 90 16.29 0.96 17.35
C GLU A 90 17.08 -0.33 17.12
N GLU A 91 17.10 -1.24 18.11
CA GLU A 91 17.76 -2.54 17.99
C GLU A 91 17.21 -3.35 16.80
N LEU A 92 15.88 -3.43 16.66
CA LEU A 92 15.23 -4.11 15.54
C LEU A 92 15.68 -3.52 14.19
N VAL A 93 15.59 -2.20 14.02
CA VAL A 93 15.98 -1.51 12.78
C VAL A 93 17.48 -1.68 12.51
N ALA A 94 18.32 -1.60 13.54
CA ALA A 94 19.76 -1.75 13.43
C ALA A 94 20.16 -3.16 12.96
N THR A 95 19.62 -4.20 13.60
CA THR A 95 19.88 -5.59 13.24
C THR A 95 19.36 -5.90 11.83
N THR A 96 18.16 -5.42 11.48
CA THR A 96 17.65 -5.57 10.11
C THR A 96 18.55 -4.89 9.10
N ARG A 97 19.02 -3.65 9.35
CA ARG A 97 19.92 -2.93 8.45
C ARG A 97 21.26 -3.67 8.28
N GLU A 98 21.82 -4.20 9.36
CA GLU A 98 23.04 -5.01 9.31
C GLU A 98 22.86 -6.26 8.43
N ALA A 99 21.73 -6.95 8.55
CA ALA A 99 21.43 -8.17 7.80
C ALA A 99 21.23 -7.93 6.29
N ILE A 100 20.49 -6.87 5.91
CA ILE A 100 20.16 -6.62 4.49
C ILE A 100 21.17 -5.70 3.77
N GLY A 101 22.04 -5.01 4.54
CA GLY A 101 23.03 -4.06 4.05
C GLY A 101 22.45 -2.71 3.61
N ASP A 102 23.34 -1.76 3.29
CA ASP A 102 22.98 -0.34 3.07
C ASP A 102 22.31 -0.05 1.72
N LYS A 103 22.35 -1.00 0.78
CA LYS A 103 21.82 -0.81 -0.58
C LYS A 103 20.33 -1.16 -0.71
N VAL A 104 19.80 -1.93 0.24
CA VAL A 104 18.39 -2.33 0.26
C VAL A 104 17.59 -1.22 0.90
N ASP A 105 16.53 -0.78 0.23
CA ASP A 105 15.63 0.22 0.80
C ASP A 105 14.88 -0.38 2.02
N LEU A 106 14.91 0.32 3.15
CA LEU A 106 14.26 -0.10 4.40
C LEU A 106 13.24 0.95 4.81
N MET A 107 12.05 0.51 5.17
CA MET A 107 10.94 1.37 5.60
C MET A 107 10.45 0.94 6.97
N LEU A 108 9.76 1.86 7.66
CA LEU A 108 9.16 1.59 8.96
C LEU A 108 7.71 2.08 8.97
N ASP A 109 6.82 1.22 9.43
CA ASP A 109 5.38 1.41 9.49
C ASP A 109 4.90 1.42 10.94
N ALA A 110 4.15 2.45 11.32
CA ALA A 110 3.61 2.59 12.67
C ALA A 110 2.13 2.22 12.83
N TRP A 111 1.42 1.91 11.74
CA TRP A 111 0.01 1.56 11.75
C TRP A 111 -0.87 2.49 12.60
N THR A 112 -0.68 3.80 12.41
CA THR A 112 -1.31 4.92 13.13
C THR A 112 -1.04 4.97 14.64
N GLY A 113 -0.09 4.17 15.13
CA GLY A 113 0.12 3.89 16.55
C GLY A 113 0.97 4.90 17.33
N PHE A 114 1.57 5.91 16.67
CA PHE A 114 2.35 6.93 17.36
C PHE A 114 1.57 8.22 17.58
N ASP A 115 2.08 9.04 18.49
CA ASP A 115 1.79 10.46 18.55
C ASP A 115 2.91 11.26 17.86
N LEU A 116 2.63 12.54 17.60
CA LEU A 116 3.55 13.47 16.94
C LEU A 116 4.95 13.50 17.59
N GLU A 117 5.03 13.59 18.93
CA GLU A 117 6.33 13.70 19.62
C GLU A 117 7.13 12.40 19.49
N HIS A 118 6.46 11.26 19.60
CA HIS A 118 7.06 9.96 19.43
C HIS A 118 7.55 9.75 17.99
N THR A 119 6.75 10.13 16.98
CA THR A 119 7.17 10.08 15.57
C THR A 119 8.48 10.83 15.36
N VAL A 120 8.58 12.07 15.85
CA VAL A 120 9.79 12.89 15.70
C VAL A 120 10.98 12.22 16.37
N ARG A 121 10.81 11.66 17.59
CA ARG A 121 11.88 10.95 18.30
C ARG A 121 12.34 9.70 17.55
N VAL A 122 11.41 8.89 17.04
CA VAL A 122 11.75 7.71 16.24
C VAL A 122 12.52 8.11 15.00
N CYS A 123 12.04 9.08 14.21
CA CYS A 123 12.73 9.53 13.01
C CYS A 123 14.13 10.11 13.29
N GLU A 124 14.31 10.82 14.41
CA GLU A 124 15.63 11.31 14.85
C GLU A 124 16.57 10.16 15.21
N THR A 125 16.11 9.20 16.02
CA THR A 125 16.88 8.02 16.40
C THR A 125 17.24 7.17 15.18
N MET A 126 16.34 7.03 14.21
CA MET A 126 16.57 6.16 13.05
C MET A 126 17.42 6.79 11.94
N LYS A 127 17.85 8.05 12.05
CA LYS A 127 18.69 8.73 11.04
C LYS A 127 19.90 7.91 10.56
N PRO A 128 20.68 7.24 11.43
CA PRO A 128 21.86 6.48 11.00
C PRO A 128 21.53 5.28 10.08
N TYR A 129 20.31 4.76 10.12
CA TYR A 129 19.91 3.55 9.38
C TYR A 129 19.30 3.85 8.01
N GLY A 130 19.11 5.14 7.68
CA GLY A 130 18.68 5.58 6.35
C GLY A 130 17.33 4.99 5.94
N LEU A 131 16.29 5.20 6.74
CA LEU A 131 14.94 4.79 6.38
C LEU A 131 14.47 5.52 5.11
N LYS A 132 13.99 4.76 4.11
CA LYS A 132 13.46 5.31 2.86
C LYS A 132 12.22 6.15 3.12
N TRP A 133 11.29 5.67 3.94
CA TRP A 133 10.15 6.43 4.45
C TRP A 133 9.69 5.96 5.84
N MET A 134 8.96 6.84 6.52
CA MET A 134 8.14 6.55 7.72
C MET A 134 6.67 6.53 7.31
N GLU A 135 5.95 5.47 7.66
CA GLU A 135 4.59 5.18 7.21
C GLU A 135 3.57 5.18 8.34
N ASP A 136 2.36 5.68 8.03
CA ASP A 136 1.17 5.67 8.89
C ASP A 136 1.53 5.95 10.36
N TYR A 137 2.21 7.07 10.60
CA TYR A 137 2.85 7.31 11.89
C TYR A 137 1.86 7.78 12.96
N ILE A 138 0.88 8.61 12.62
CA ILE A 138 -0.10 9.18 13.56
C ILE A 138 -1.54 8.85 13.11
N PRO A 139 -2.57 9.09 13.93
CA PRO A 139 -3.95 8.94 13.52
C PRO A 139 -4.28 9.67 12.21
N ALA A 140 -4.96 8.96 11.32
CA ALA A 140 -5.20 9.40 9.94
C ALA A 140 -6.00 10.71 9.82
N ASP A 141 -6.79 11.08 10.83
CA ASP A 141 -7.59 12.30 10.86
C ASP A 141 -6.82 13.54 11.38
N ASP A 142 -5.62 13.38 11.93
CA ASP A 142 -4.82 14.48 12.49
C ASP A 142 -3.98 15.22 11.42
N PHE A 143 -4.66 15.89 10.48
CA PHE A 143 -4.01 16.65 9.41
C PHE A 143 -3.07 17.76 9.93
N VAL A 144 -3.39 18.35 11.07
CA VAL A 144 -2.54 19.35 11.73
C VAL A 144 -1.26 18.69 12.27
N GLY A 145 -1.39 17.50 12.82
CA GLY A 145 -0.27 16.64 13.20
C GLY A 145 0.64 16.34 12.01
N TYR A 146 0.08 15.92 10.87
CA TYR A 146 0.86 15.67 9.64
C TYR A 146 1.66 16.90 9.19
N GLU A 147 1.03 18.09 9.19
CA GLU A 147 1.72 19.36 8.87
C GLU A 147 2.88 19.63 9.84
N THR A 148 2.65 19.39 11.13
CA THR A 148 3.65 19.66 12.16
C THR A 148 4.80 18.65 12.11
N VAL A 149 4.53 17.37 11.89
CA VAL A 149 5.56 16.34 11.66
C VAL A 149 6.41 16.73 10.46
N ARG A 150 5.78 17.07 9.33
CA ARG A 150 6.50 17.53 8.12
C ARG A 150 7.45 18.68 8.42
N GLN A 151 7.04 19.66 9.23
CA GLN A 151 7.89 20.79 9.61
C GLN A 151 9.07 20.39 10.51
N ARG A 152 8.88 19.38 11.38
CA ARG A 152 9.89 18.94 12.35
C ARG A 152 10.90 17.95 11.80
N ILE A 153 10.51 17.14 10.81
CA ILE A 153 11.38 16.15 10.17
C ILE A 153 11.42 16.31 8.62
N PRO A 154 11.76 17.50 8.10
CA PRO A 154 11.67 17.79 6.66
C PRO A 154 12.63 16.98 5.77
N TRP A 155 13.62 16.29 6.35
CA TRP A 155 14.54 15.41 5.61
C TRP A 155 13.97 14.01 5.39
N GLN A 156 12.94 13.60 6.13
CA GLN A 156 12.40 12.26 6.08
C GLN A 156 11.26 12.19 5.08
N THR A 157 11.29 11.19 4.18
CA THR A 157 10.14 10.87 3.35
C THR A 157 9.02 10.36 4.24
N LEU A 158 7.81 10.89 4.05
CA LEU A 158 6.61 10.52 4.80
C LEU A 158 5.60 9.88 3.86
N ALA A 159 4.99 8.79 4.32
CA ALA A 159 4.00 8.04 3.56
C ALA A 159 2.76 7.79 4.42
N THR A 160 1.57 7.85 3.82
CA THR A 160 0.32 7.48 4.49
C THR A 160 -0.81 7.31 3.48
N GLY A 161 -1.94 6.76 3.93
CA GLY A 161 -3.22 6.92 3.24
C GLY A 161 -4.01 5.63 3.07
N GLU A 162 -3.59 4.51 3.65
CA GLU A 162 -4.40 3.29 3.63
C GLU A 162 -5.74 3.51 4.35
N HIS A 163 -5.72 4.29 5.44
CA HIS A 163 -6.89 4.73 6.20
C HIS A 163 -7.51 6.07 5.72
N TRP A 164 -7.13 6.54 4.53
CA TRP A 164 -7.79 7.67 3.87
C TRP A 164 -8.75 7.19 2.79
N TYR A 165 -9.95 7.74 2.80
CA TYR A 165 -11.06 7.29 1.95
C TYR A 165 -11.51 8.37 0.99
N LEU A 166 -11.78 7.98 -0.25
CA LEU A 166 -12.28 8.81 -1.35
C LEU A 166 -11.29 9.89 -1.81
N PRO A 167 -11.38 10.35 -3.08
CA PRO A 167 -10.39 11.28 -3.64
C PRO A 167 -10.30 12.64 -2.93
N THR A 168 -11.35 13.07 -2.23
CA THR A 168 -11.41 14.39 -1.57
C THR A 168 -10.39 14.55 -0.45
N VAL A 169 -10.12 13.48 0.30
CA VAL A 169 -9.15 13.50 1.40
C VAL A 169 -7.73 13.64 0.84
N PHE A 170 -7.41 12.86 -0.19
CA PHE A 170 -6.13 12.95 -0.90
C PHE A 170 -5.93 14.31 -1.59
N ALA A 171 -6.99 14.91 -2.15
CA ALA A 171 -6.92 16.26 -2.71
C ALA A 171 -6.55 17.31 -1.65
N ALA A 172 -7.15 17.23 -0.46
CA ALA A 172 -6.83 18.11 0.66
C ALA A 172 -5.39 17.90 1.14
N ALA A 173 -4.96 16.65 1.28
CA ALA A 173 -3.59 16.31 1.69
C ALA A 173 -2.54 16.77 0.66
N ALA A 174 -2.84 16.62 -0.64
CA ALA A 174 -1.96 17.07 -1.73
C ALA A 174 -1.82 18.58 -1.75
N GLY A 175 -2.93 19.32 -1.62
CA GLY A 175 -2.94 20.79 -1.59
C GLY A 175 -2.15 21.38 -0.42
N ARG A 176 -1.93 20.59 0.64
CA ARG A 176 -1.13 20.95 1.82
C ARG A 176 0.26 20.30 1.85
N ARG A 177 0.58 19.43 0.89
CA ARG A 177 1.82 18.64 0.82
C ARG A 177 2.15 17.89 2.11
N LEU A 178 1.14 17.24 2.68
CA LEU A 178 1.28 16.55 3.97
C LEU A 178 2.32 15.43 3.95
N VAL A 179 2.35 14.66 2.86
CA VAL A 179 3.22 13.49 2.67
C VAL A 179 3.80 13.44 1.26
N ASP A 180 4.82 12.61 1.05
CA ASP A 180 5.51 12.42 -0.24
C ASP A 180 4.94 11.25 -1.04
N ILE A 181 4.31 10.30 -0.33
CA ILE A 181 3.76 9.08 -0.91
C ILE A 181 2.34 8.88 -0.38
N PHE A 182 1.39 8.72 -1.30
CA PHE A 182 0.03 8.27 -0.98
C PHE A 182 -0.08 6.76 -1.08
N GLN A 183 -0.75 6.16 -0.11
CA GLN A 183 -0.89 4.71 -0.03
C GLN A 183 -2.35 4.23 0.06
N PRO A 184 -3.25 4.65 -0.86
CA PRO A 184 -4.62 4.18 -0.84
C PRO A 184 -4.67 2.66 -1.01
N ASP A 185 -5.47 1.98 -0.20
CA ASP A 185 -5.87 0.61 -0.50
C ASP A 185 -7.03 0.63 -1.51
N VAL A 186 -6.89 -0.10 -2.62
CA VAL A 186 -7.88 -0.15 -3.70
C VAL A 186 -9.23 -0.70 -3.22
N LEU A 187 -9.21 -1.65 -2.29
CA LEU A 187 -10.40 -2.26 -1.71
C LEU A 187 -11.03 -1.41 -0.61
N TRP A 188 -10.37 -0.33 -0.17
CA TRP A 188 -10.86 0.50 0.93
C TRP A 188 -11.21 1.92 0.49
N CYS A 189 -10.40 2.54 -0.38
CA CYS A 189 -10.47 3.97 -0.71
C CYS A 189 -11.64 4.39 -1.62
N GLY A 190 -12.46 3.45 -2.07
CA GLY A 190 -13.60 3.66 -2.97
C GLY A 190 -13.44 2.99 -4.35
N GLY A 191 -12.59 1.96 -4.47
CA GLY A 191 -12.41 1.15 -5.67
C GLY A 191 -11.45 1.75 -6.70
N ILE A 192 -11.30 1.06 -7.83
CA ILE A 192 -10.50 1.50 -8.98
C ILE A 192 -10.87 2.91 -9.45
N THR A 193 -12.17 3.21 -9.51
CA THR A 193 -12.65 4.53 -9.95
C THR A 193 -12.11 5.64 -9.05
N SER A 194 -12.05 5.41 -7.74
CA SER A 194 -11.52 6.38 -6.77
C SER A 194 -10.00 6.39 -6.79
N ALA A 195 -9.36 5.22 -6.80
CA ALA A 195 -7.91 5.08 -6.81
C ALA A 195 -7.26 5.72 -8.05
N ALA A 196 -7.87 5.59 -9.24
CA ALA A 196 -7.39 6.26 -10.45
C ALA A 196 -7.47 7.81 -10.33
N LYS A 197 -8.54 8.34 -9.71
CA LYS A 197 -8.64 9.79 -9.43
C LYS A 197 -7.57 10.25 -8.44
N ILE A 198 -7.28 9.43 -7.42
CA ILE A 198 -6.21 9.69 -6.45
C ILE A 198 -4.85 9.72 -7.16
N CYS A 199 -4.59 8.80 -8.10
CA CYS A 199 -3.37 8.80 -8.91
C CYS A 199 -3.22 10.10 -9.71
N HIS A 200 -4.28 10.59 -10.37
CA HIS A 200 -4.23 11.86 -11.10
C HIS A 200 -4.01 13.07 -10.17
N ILE A 201 -4.60 13.07 -8.97
CA ILE A 201 -4.36 14.11 -7.96
C ILE A 201 -2.88 14.10 -7.54
N ALA A 202 -2.32 12.91 -7.29
CA ALA A 202 -0.93 12.75 -6.88
C ALA A 202 0.03 13.24 -7.98
N GLU A 203 -0.18 12.80 -9.21
CA GLU A 203 0.61 13.19 -10.38
C GLU A 203 0.63 14.72 -10.57
N ALA A 204 -0.53 15.36 -10.49
CA ALA A 204 -0.64 16.83 -10.60
C ALA A 204 0.09 17.60 -9.49
N ASN A 205 0.41 16.94 -8.37
CA ASN A 205 1.09 17.54 -7.22
C ASN A 205 2.53 17.03 -7.02
N GLY A 206 3.04 16.17 -7.92
CA GLY A 206 4.37 15.58 -7.81
C GLY A 206 4.51 14.60 -6.62
N ILE A 207 3.40 13.96 -6.23
CA ILE A 207 3.33 12.97 -5.15
C ILE A 207 3.34 11.57 -5.78
N ASN A 208 4.12 10.65 -5.21
CA ASN A 208 4.12 9.26 -5.65
C ASN A 208 2.92 8.51 -5.06
N VAL A 209 2.48 7.45 -5.73
CA VAL A 209 1.48 6.52 -5.19
C VAL A 209 2.11 5.14 -5.05
N ILE A 210 1.86 4.48 -3.92
CA ILE A 210 2.23 3.09 -3.67
C ILE A 210 1.05 2.49 -2.91
N THR A 211 0.15 1.80 -3.61
CA THR A 211 -1.09 1.30 -3.01
C THR A 211 -0.81 0.29 -1.90
N HIS A 212 -1.44 0.45 -0.74
CA HIS A 212 -1.38 -0.49 0.37
C HIS A 212 -1.77 -1.90 -0.10
N GLY A 213 -0.94 -2.90 0.20
CA GLY A 213 -1.13 -4.29 -0.18
C GLY A 213 -1.35 -4.51 -1.68
N GLY A 214 -0.92 -3.58 -2.54
CA GLY A 214 -1.36 -3.51 -3.93
C GLY A 214 -1.07 -4.77 -4.75
N MET A 215 -0.04 -5.52 -4.40
CA MET A 215 0.34 -6.74 -5.11
C MET A 215 -0.27 -8.00 -4.51
N ASN A 216 -1.02 -7.91 -3.40
CA ASN A 216 -1.70 -9.05 -2.78
C ASN A 216 -2.80 -9.63 -3.67
N TYR A 217 -3.45 -8.78 -4.46
CA TYR A 217 -4.58 -9.15 -5.32
C TYR A 217 -4.49 -8.46 -6.68
N PRO A 218 -5.17 -8.98 -7.73
CA PRO A 218 -5.11 -8.40 -9.08
C PRO A 218 -5.56 -6.93 -9.15
N TYR A 219 -6.43 -6.50 -8.23
CA TYR A 219 -6.99 -5.15 -8.23
C TYR A 219 -5.90 -4.07 -8.22
N GLY A 220 -4.95 -4.16 -7.26
CA GLY A 220 -3.84 -3.22 -7.17
C GLY A 220 -2.79 -3.47 -8.26
N GLN A 221 -2.57 -4.72 -8.69
CA GLN A 221 -1.64 -5.06 -9.77
C GLN A 221 -2.04 -4.38 -11.09
N HIS A 222 -3.31 -4.50 -11.51
CA HIS A 222 -3.81 -3.87 -12.73
C HIS A 222 -3.77 -2.34 -12.65
N LEU A 223 -4.11 -1.75 -11.49
CA LEU A 223 -4.04 -0.31 -11.29
C LEU A 223 -2.58 0.19 -11.37
N ALA A 224 -1.66 -0.46 -10.65
CA ALA A 224 -0.25 -0.13 -10.61
C ALA A 224 0.41 -0.24 -11.99
N PHE A 225 -0.03 -1.19 -12.82
CA PHE A 225 0.48 -1.35 -14.18
C PHE A 225 0.03 -0.22 -15.12
N ALA A 226 -1.22 0.25 -14.95
CA ALA A 226 -1.83 1.27 -15.80
C ALA A 226 -1.53 2.71 -15.38
N MET A 227 -1.18 2.97 -14.12
CA MET A 227 -0.98 4.33 -13.60
C MET A 227 0.51 4.70 -13.53
N PRO A 228 0.95 5.80 -14.16
CA PRO A 228 2.35 6.22 -14.09
C PRO A 228 2.73 6.74 -12.70
N ALA A 229 1.79 7.33 -11.95
CA ALA A 229 1.98 7.79 -10.59
C ALA A 229 2.28 6.65 -9.60
N ILE A 230 1.90 5.41 -9.93
CA ILE A 230 2.24 4.24 -9.12
C ILE A 230 3.61 3.72 -9.55
N THR A 231 4.59 3.98 -8.71
CA THR A 231 6.00 3.68 -9.02
C THR A 231 6.36 2.26 -8.59
N TRP A 232 5.91 1.84 -7.41
CA TRP A 232 6.23 0.55 -6.78
C TRP A 232 4.96 -0.19 -6.35
N GLY A 233 5.08 -1.49 -6.11
CA GLY A 233 4.02 -2.34 -5.57
C GLY A 233 4.39 -2.92 -4.20
N GLU A 234 3.44 -2.93 -3.27
CA GLU A 234 3.62 -3.58 -1.97
C GLU A 234 3.08 -5.01 -1.99
N ARG A 235 3.87 -5.96 -1.47
CA ARG A 235 3.38 -7.26 -0.99
C ARG A 235 3.37 -7.26 0.54
N SER A 236 2.18 -7.34 1.13
CA SER A 236 1.94 -7.30 2.59
C SER A 236 1.02 -8.45 3.05
N GLU A 237 0.67 -8.56 4.32
CA GLU A 237 -0.24 -9.60 4.84
C GLU A 237 0.25 -11.05 4.62
N GLY A 238 1.43 -11.36 5.15
CA GLY A 238 2.03 -12.69 5.05
C GLY A 238 2.59 -12.95 3.66
N VAL A 239 3.73 -12.30 3.36
CA VAL A 239 4.47 -12.41 2.10
C VAL A 239 4.69 -13.88 1.75
N SER A 240 5.44 -14.59 2.60
CA SER A 240 5.43 -16.04 2.84
C SER A 240 6.34 -16.32 4.04
N SER A 241 6.16 -17.47 4.71
CA SER A 241 7.10 -17.91 5.75
C SER A 241 8.42 -18.40 5.13
N PRO A 242 9.55 -18.37 5.88
CA PRO A 242 10.81 -18.92 5.41
C PRO A 242 10.67 -20.35 4.86
N GLY A 243 11.14 -20.56 3.63
CA GLY A 243 11.04 -21.84 2.92
C GLY A 243 9.72 -22.11 2.19
N VAL A 244 8.74 -21.20 2.25
CA VAL A 244 7.46 -21.31 1.53
C VAL A 244 7.48 -20.42 0.27
N PRO A 245 7.35 -20.98 -0.93
CA PRO A 245 7.28 -20.19 -2.18
C PRO A 245 6.11 -19.19 -2.18
N LEU A 246 6.29 -18.05 -2.86
CA LEU A 246 5.24 -17.03 -2.95
C LEU A 246 3.99 -17.54 -3.68
N GLU A 247 4.14 -18.52 -4.58
CA GLU A 247 3.06 -19.18 -5.30
C GLU A 247 2.03 -19.82 -4.36
N GLU A 248 2.46 -20.33 -3.20
CA GLU A 248 1.57 -20.96 -2.21
C GLU A 248 0.74 -19.93 -1.42
N MET A 249 1.08 -18.65 -1.53
CA MET A 249 0.39 -17.56 -0.83
C MET A 249 -0.70 -16.90 -1.68
N VAL A 250 -0.95 -17.41 -2.90
CA VAL A 250 -2.01 -16.92 -3.78
C VAL A 250 -3.37 -17.34 -3.22
N LYS A 251 -4.12 -16.37 -2.71
CA LYS A 251 -5.48 -16.60 -2.17
C LYS A 251 -6.56 -16.47 -3.23
N LEU A 252 -6.41 -15.53 -4.16
CA LEU A 252 -7.41 -15.23 -5.17
C LEU A 252 -6.93 -15.72 -6.56
N PRO A 253 -7.74 -16.50 -7.29
CA PRO A 253 -7.41 -16.91 -8.66
C PRO A 253 -7.10 -15.71 -9.56
N GLY A 254 -6.17 -15.87 -10.49
CA GLY A 254 -5.75 -14.79 -11.39
C GLY A 254 -4.74 -13.79 -10.81
N THR A 255 -4.36 -13.94 -9.54
CA THR A 255 -3.27 -13.12 -8.94
C THR A 255 -1.93 -13.53 -9.52
N SER A 256 -1.27 -12.60 -10.21
CA SER A 256 0.10 -12.82 -10.66
C SER A 256 1.06 -12.85 -9.47
N VAL A 257 2.01 -13.79 -9.50
CA VAL A 257 3.00 -13.97 -8.43
C VAL A 257 4.24 -13.13 -8.71
N ILE A 258 4.77 -12.50 -7.67
CA ILE A 258 6.02 -11.75 -7.74
C ILE A 258 7.19 -12.72 -7.97
N LYS A 259 8.06 -12.39 -8.93
CA LYS A 259 9.29 -13.14 -9.24
C LYS A 259 10.46 -12.18 -9.27
N ASP A 260 11.51 -12.49 -8.53
CA ASP A 260 12.73 -11.67 -8.41
C ASP A 260 12.46 -10.19 -8.05
N GLY A 261 11.44 -9.96 -7.22
CA GLY A 261 11.01 -8.62 -6.81
C GLY A 261 10.21 -7.84 -7.87
N TYR A 262 9.66 -8.51 -8.90
CA TYR A 262 8.80 -7.87 -9.90
C TYR A 262 7.54 -8.67 -10.21
N VAL A 263 6.50 -7.99 -10.68
CA VAL A 263 5.27 -8.63 -11.18
C VAL A 263 4.67 -7.87 -12.35
N ALA A 264 3.99 -8.58 -13.24
CA ALA A 264 3.08 -8.01 -14.23
C ALA A 264 1.70 -8.67 -14.08
N PRO A 265 0.59 -7.92 -14.13
CA PRO A 265 -0.75 -8.50 -14.02
C PRO A 265 -1.07 -9.42 -15.21
N SER A 266 -2.09 -10.27 -15.05
CA SER A 266 -2.65 -11.09 -16.12
C SER A 266 -3.22 -10.24 -17.26
N ASP A 267 -3.10 -10.71 -18.50
CA ASP A 267 -3.70 -10.12 -19.70
C ASP A 267 -5.11 -10.65 -19.99
N ALA A 268 -5.64 -11.55 -19.14
CA ALA A 268 -6.98 -12.08 -19.26
C ALA A 268 -8.07 -11.01 -19.05
N PRO A 269 -9.28 -11.18 -19.64
CA PRO A 269 -10.37 -10.20 -19.50
C PRO A 269 -10.75 -9.89 -18.04
N GLY A 270 -11.08 -8.63 -17.76
CA GLY A 270 -11.33 -8.18 -16.39
C GLY A 270 -10.04 -8.09 -15.58
N PHE A 271 -10.07 -8.55 -14.35
CA PHE A 271 -8.87 -8.73 -13.52
C PHE A 271 -8.23 -10.12 -13.69
N GLY A 272 -8.68 -10.90 -14.68
CA GLY A 272 -8.26 -12.30 -14.84
C GLY A 272 -8.80 -13.23 -13.73
N LEU A 273 -9.85 -12.82 -13.02
CA LEU A 273 -10.46 -13.62 -11.97
C LEU A 273 -11.26 -14.79 -12.54
N GLU A 274 -10.83 -16.01 -12.23
CA GLU A 274 -11.52 -17.26 -12.50
C GLU A 274 -12.19 -17.76 -11.21
N ILE A 275 -13.28 -17.10 -10.82
CA ILE A 275 -14.08 -17.48 -9.66
C ILE A 275 -15.34 -18.17 -10.17
N ASP A 276 -15.45 -19.47 -9.94
CA ASP A 276 -16.63 -20.28 -10.22
C ASP A 276 -17.24 -20.84 -8.92
N GLU A 277 -18.41 -21.48 -9.03
CA GLU A 277 -19.10 -22.09 -7.88
C GLU A 277 -18.22 -23.13 -7.18
N ALA A 278 -17.43 -23.90 -7.94
CA ALA A 278 -16.54 -24.92 -7.38
C ALA A 278 -15.42 -24.31 -6.53
N TRP A 279 -14.82 -23.20 -6.98
CA TRP A 279 -13.82 -22.48 -6.20
C TRP A 279 -14.45 -21.91 -4.91
N ILE A 280 -15.63 -21.30 -5.00
CA ILE A 280 -16.34 -20.76 -3.82
C ILE A 280 -16.60 -21.87 -2.81
N GLU A 281 -17.12 -23.02 -3.24
CA GLU A 281 -17.35 -24.18 -2.38
C GLU A 281 -16.06 -24.69 -1.73
N SER A 282 -14.93 -24.63 -2.44
CA SER A 282 -13.63 -25.10 -1.92
C SER A 282 -13.06 -24.22 -0.79
N VAL A 283 -13.42 -22.94 -0.72
CA VAL A 283 -12.89 -21.98 0.27
C VAL A 283 -13.87 -21.65 1.40
N MET A 284 -15.10 -22.15 1.32
CA MET A 284 -16.14 -21.97 2.35
C MET A 284 -16.05 -22.97 3.52
N VAL A 285 -15.10 -23.92 3.46
CA VAL A 285 -14.89 -25.00 4.45
C VAL A 285 -13.76 -24.64 5.41
#